data_AF-A0A430Q029-F1
#
_entry.id   AF-A0A430Q029-F1
#
_cell.length_a   1.000
_cell.length_b   1.000
_cell.length_c   1.000
_cell.angle_alpha   90.00
_cell.angle_beta   90.00
_cell.angle_gamma   90.00
#
_symmetry.space_group_name_H-M   'P 1'
#
loop_
_entity.id
_entity.type
_entity.pdbx_description
1 polymer ?
#
loop_
_entity_poly.entity_id
_entity_poly.type
_entity_poly.pdbx_seq_one_letter_code
_entity_poly.pdbx_strand_id
1 'polypeptide(L)'
;MKGLLVKTSIRTMLGEIHSTTTLEAIITSSLETISQTKLETIVMNGSVVERKSTIELVENVYEIGCTESVNGEIKFSTKKNLARSNVLGLIAEGSDLIFQRILVKSAFSVPLEVIGLDTDYNLATVSYIDLGERNVSIGNSEISLRGIQRTVHSQKALPSSWQTYFMQDGSSEKFSKNCFSHMILRIQVGSPITIKANAIPELFKKEMYLPKPVVTKVSLNWEDDLELYSRFLDRKDEIKAQYLLYLRDHPEIHDMISDFIKSLLLHKPDEVVKYASEYFKSFSARALPSRIFSVKTV
;
A
#
# COMPACT_ATOMS: atom_id res chain seq x y z
N MET A 1 -0.86 -6.36 -17.96
CA MET A 1 -0.69 -5.71 -16.63
C MET A 1 -0.42 -4.23 -16.86
N LYS A 2 -1.02 -3.32 -16.09
CA LYS A 2 -0.66 -1.89 -16.15
C LYS A 2 0.58 -1.68 -15.27
N GLY A 3 1.71 -1.33 -15.89
CA GLY A 3 2.94 -0.96 -15.17
C GLY A 3 2.93 0.51 -14.77
N LEU A 4 3.52 0.84 -13.63
CA LEU A 4 3.81 2.21 -13.21
C LEU A 4 5.16 2.63 -13.81
N LEU A 5 5.18 3.75 -14.52
CA LEU A 5 6.39 4.34 -15.07
C LEU A 5 7.07 5.22 -14.00
N VAL A 6 8.31 4.90 -13.68
CA VAL A 6 9.17 5.67 -12.78
C VAL A 6 10.27 6.31 -13.60
N LYS A 7 10.35 7.65 -13.55
CA LYS A 7 11.41 8.43 -14.18
C LYS A 7 12.09 9.31 -13.16
N THR A 8 13.41 9.30 -13.14
CA THR A 8 14.20 10.25 -12.38
C THR A 8 15.45 10.65 -13.14
N SER A 9 15.91 11.86 -12.87
CA SER A 9 17.18 12.36 -13.37
C SER A 9 17.82 13.23 -12.31
N ILE A 10 19.14 13.13 -12.18
CA ILE A 10 19.94 13.98 -11.33
C ILE A 10 21.10 14.52 -12.16
N ARG A 11 21.39 15.80 -11.98
CA ARG A 11 22.52 16.50 -12.60
C ARG A 11 23.32 17.16 -11.49
N THR A 12 24.60 16.87 -11.45
CA THR A 12 25.53 17.35 -10.43
C THR A 12 26.72 17.99 -11.10
N MET A 13 27.13 19.13 -10.57
CA MET A 13 28.27 19.91 -11.03
C MET A 13 29.22 20.10 -9.85
N LEU A 14 30.42 19.54 -9.92
CA LEU A 14 31.43 19.66 -8.87
C LEU A 14 32.77 20.08 -9.49
N GLY A 15 33.02 21.40 -9.50
CA GLY A 15 34.17 21.97 -10.23
C GLY A 15 34.04 21.71 -11.72
N GLU A 16 35.02 21.02 -12.30
CA GLU A 16 35.04 20.63 -13.72
C GLU A 16 34.29 19.31 -13.99
N ILE A 17 33.88 18.58 -12.95
CA ILE A 17 33.19 17.30 -13.09
C ILE A 17 31.69 17.54 -13.25
N HIS A 18 31.16 17.11 -14.40
CA HIS A 18 29.73 17.14 -14.70
C HIS A 18 29.20 15.71 -14.67
N SER A 19 28.30 15.40 -13.73
CA SER A 19 27.70 14.06 -13.62
C SER A 19 26.20 14.13 -13.86
N THR A 20 25.70 13.33 -14.80
CA THR A 20 24.27 13.16 -15.06
C THR A 20 23.89 11.70 -14.88
N THR A 21 22.87 11.42 -14.07
CA THR A 21 22.30 10.08 -13.94
C THR A 21 20.83 10.14 -14.30
N THR A 22 20.39 9.29 -15.21
CA THR A 22 18.98 9.10 -15.57
C THR A 22 18.57 7.66 -15.29
N LEU A 23 17.32 7.48 -14.85
CA LEU A 23 16.75 6.19 -14.56
C LEU A 23 15.29 6.18 -15.02
N GLU A 24 14.95 5.20 -15.84
CA GLU A 24 13.62 4.91 -16.32
C GLU A 24 13.28 3.46 -15.98
N ALA A 25 12.16 3.21 -15.30
CA ALA A 25 11.74 1.88 -14.92
C ALA A 25 10.22 1.70 -15.08
N ILE A 26 9.80 0.50 -15.45
CA ILE A 26 8.41 0.07 -15.44
C ILE A 26 8.26 -0.97 -14.33
N ILE A 27 7.42 -0.67 -13.34
CA ILE A 27 7.25 -1.51 -12.16
C ILE A 27 5.78 -1.92 -11.96
N THR A 28 5.53 -3.06 -11.33
CA THR A 28 4.18 -3.49 -10.97
C THR A 28 3.70 -2.84 -9.66
N SER A 29 2.43 -3.03 -9.32
CA SER A 29 1.89 -2.63 -8.01
C SER A 29 2.52 -3.36 -6.82
N SER A 30 3.17 -4.50 -7.06
CA SER A 30 3.91 -5.27 -6.05
C SER A 30 5.40 -4.90 -6.00
N LEU A 31 5.79 -3.77 -6.61
CA LEU A 31 7.19 -3.31 -6.72
C LEU A 31 8.11 -4.28 -7.48
N GLU A 32 7.54 -5.15 -8.32
CA GLU A 32 8.32 -5.99 -9.20
C GLU A 32 8.77 -5.16 -10.41
N THR A 33 10.05 -5.26 -10.78
CA THR A 33 10.59 -4.50 -11.91
C THR A 33 10.37 -5.28 -13.20
N ILE A 34 9.62 -4.73 -14.16
CA ILE A 34 9.44 -5.33 -15.48
C ILE A 34 10.60 -4.95 -16.39
N SER A 35 10.94 -3.66 -16.40
CA SER A 35 12.10 -3.14 -17.12
C SER A 35 12.71 -1.96 -16.37
N GLN A 36 14.02 -1.79 -16.51
CA GLN A 36 14.76 -0.66 -15.97
C GLN A 36 15.94 -0.34 -16.87
N THR A 37 16.14 0.93 -17.20
CA THR A 37 17.35 1.44 -17.83
C THR A 37 17.90 2.59 -17.01
N LYS A 38 19.17 2.48 -16.65
CA LYS A 38 19.95 3.50 -15.97
C LYS A 38 21.10 3.94 -16.86
N LEU A 39 21.33 5.24 -16.94
CA LEU A 39 22.46 5.83 -17.65
C LEU A 39 23.16 6.84 -16.74
N GLU A 40 24.43 6.61 -16.48
CA GLU A 40 25.33 7.50 -15.74
C GLU A 40 26.37 8.04 -16.70
N THR A 41 26.41 9.36 -16.88
CA THR A 41 27.38 10.06 -17.72
C THR A 41 28.19 11.00 -16.84
N ILE A 42 29.52 10.81 -16.83
CA ILE A 42 30.47 11.66 -16.11
C ILE A 42 31.38 12.30 -17.16
N VAL A 43 31.41 13.63 -17.18
CA VAL A 43 32.33 14.41 -18.01
C VAL A 43 33.39 15.03 -17.10
N MET A 44 34.65 14.70 -17.35
CA MET A 44 35.79 15.21 -16.60
C MET A 44 36.95 15.49 -17.57
N ASN A 45 37.48 16.71 -17.55
CA ASN A 45 38.65 17.12 -18.34
C ASN A 45 38.53 16.78 -19.84
N GLY A 46 37.34 16.96 -20.42
CA GLY A 46 37.04 16.65 -21.82
C GLY A 46 36.83 15.17 -22.14
N SER A 47 37.05 14.26 -21.19
CA SER A 47 36.71 12.84 -21.31
C SER A 47 35.28 12.58 -20.83
N VAL A 48 34.55 11.76 -21.58
CA VAL A 48 33.18 11.34 -21.26
C VAL A 48 33.19 9.87 -20.90
N VAL A 49 32.79 9.55 -19.68
CA VAL A 49 32.58 8.18 -19.21
C VAL A 49 31.08 7.94 -19.10
N GLU A 50 30.59 6.89 -19.75
CA GLU A 50 29.18 6.52 -19.74
C GLU A 50 29.03 5.10 -19.22
N ARG A 51 28.21 4.91 -18.19
CA ARG A 51 27.82 3.61 -17.69
C ARG A 51 26.32 3.42 -17.89
N LYS A 52 25.96 2.50 -18.77
CA LYS A 52 24.57 2.12 -19.04
C LYS A 52 24.29 0.78 -18.37
N SER A 53 23.14 0.65 -17.72
CA SER A 53 22.70 -0.61 -17.16
C SER A 53 21.23 -0.86 -17.42
N THR A 54 20.90 -2.11 -17.75
CA THR A 54 19.56 -2.54 -18.15
C THR A 54 19.15 -3.75 -17.32
N ILE A 55 17.89 -3.81 -16.92
CA ILE A 55 17.25 -4.97 -16.31
C ILE A 55 15.95 -5.18 -17.06
N GLU A 56 15.75 -6.34 -17.66
CA GLU A 56 14.52 -6.68 -18.37
C GLU A 56 14.01 -8.05 -17.91
N LEU A 57 12.73 -8.12 -17.57
CA LEU A 57 12.07 -9.37 -17.26
C LEU A 57 11.51 -9.98 -18.55
N VAL A 58 12.18 -11.02 -19.06
CA VAL A 58 11.76 -11.77 -20.23
C VAL A 58 11.25 -13.13 -19.77
N GLU A 59 9.95 -13.36 -19.96
CA GLU A 59 9.23 -14.54 -19.46
C GLU A 59 9.36 -14.72 -17.93
N ASN A 60 10.36 -15.48 -17.48
CA ASN A 60 10.67 -15.75 -16.07
C ASN A 60 12.16 -15.58 -15.74
N VAL A 61 12.90 -14.85 -16.57
CA VAL A 61 14.32 -14.58 -16.37
C VAL A 61 14.56 -13.07 -16.45
N TYR A 62 15.29 -12.56 -15.46
CA TYR A 62 15.83 -11.21 -15.48
C TYR A 62 17.12 -11.20 -16.28
N GLU A 63 17.13 -10.52 -17.41
CA GLU A 63 18.32 -10.21 -18.19
C GLU A 63 18.90 -8.88 -17.71
N ILE A 64 20.08 -8.92 -17.12
CA ILE A 64 20.78 -7.76 -16.57
C ILE A 64 22.01 -7.48 -17.42
N GLY A 65 22.07 -6.29 -18.02
CA GLY A 65 23.20 -5.80 -18.79
C GLY A 65 23.86 -4.60 -18.10
N CYS A 66 25.19 -4.52 -18.16
CA CYS A 66 25.91 -3.30 -17.81
C CYS A 66 27.05 -3.07 -18.81
N THR A 67 27.12 -1.86 -19.34
CA THR A 67 28.10 -1.43 -20.33
C THR A 67 28.75 -0.16 -19.84
N GLU A 68 30.07 -0.08 -19.89
CA GLU A 68 30.84 1.12 -19.61
C GLU A 68 31.63 1.51 -20.86
N SER A 69 31.48 2.76 -21.30
CA SER A 69 32.20 3.33 -22.42
C SER A 69 32.93 4.60 -22.04
N VAL A 70 34.12 4.79 -22.61
CA VAL A 70 34.93 5.99 -22.45
C VAL A 70 35.13 6.61 -23.83
N ASN A 71 34.67 7.85 -24.00
CA ASN A 71 34.69 8.58 -25.27
C ASN A 71 34.05 7.79 -26.44
N GLY A 72 32.97 7.05 -26.15
CA GLY A 72 32.25 6.22 -27.11
C GLY A 72 32.83 4.82 -27.33
N GLU A 73 34.03 4.52 -26.81
CA GLU A 73 34.61 3.18 -26.87
C GLU A 73 34.15 2.35 -25.67
N ILE A 74 33.51 1.20 -25.93
CA ILE A 74 33.12 0.26 -24.88
C ILE A 74 34.38 -0.35 -24.25
N LYS A 75 34.60 -0.08 -22.96
CA LYS A 75 35.71 -0.67 -22.19
C LYS A 75 35.27 -1.91 -21.43
N PHE A 76 34.02 -1.95 -21.00
CA PHE A 76 33.47 -3.05 -20.23
C PHE A 76 32.04 -3.35 -20.65
N SER A 77 31.71 -4.64 -20.73
CA SER A 77 30.35 -5.10 -20.98
C SER A 77 30.14 -6.42 -20.25
N THR A 78 29.05 -6.51 -19.49
CA THR A 78 28.66 -7.72 -18.78
C THR A 78 27.17 -7.97 -18.98
N LYS A 79 26.82 -9.26 -19.03
CA LYS A 79 25.44 -9.74 -19.06
C LYS A 79 25.28 -10.84 -18.03
N LYS A 80 24.17 -10.82 -17.29
CA LYS A 80 23.82 -11.81 -16.28
C LYS A 80 22.35 -12.14 -16.39
N ASN A 81 22.03 -13.40 -16.13
CA ASN A 81 20.65 -13.87 -16.10
C ASN A 81 20.31 -14.33 -14.68
N LEU A 82 19.17 -13.89 -14.16
CA LEU A 82 18.66 -14.33 -12.86
C LEU A 82 17.26 -14.91 -13.04
N ALA A 83 17.06 -16.17 -12.64
CA ALA A 83 15.74 -16.78 -12.64
C ALA A 83 14.82 -16.04 -11.66
N ARG A 84 13.65 -15.61 -12.13
CA ARG A 84 12.65 -14.86 -11.34
C ARG A 84 12.24 -15.61 -10.07
N SER A 85 12.15 -16.94 -10.14
CA SER A 85 11.83 -17.81 -9.00
C SER A 85 12.81 -17.69 -7.83
N ASN A 86 14.08 -17.34 -8.11
CA ASN A 86 15.14 -17.28 -7.10
C ASN A 86 15.24 -15.90 -6.44
N VAL A 87 14.54 -14.90 -6.96
CA VAL A 87 14.66 -13.49 -6.56
C VAL A 87 13.27 -12.88 -6.28
N LEU A 88 12.36 -13.68 -5.74
CA LEU A 88 11.04 -13.20 -5.35
C LEU A 88 11.18 -12.08 -4.30
N GLY A 89 10.63 -10.91 -4.60
CA GLY A 89 10.80 -9.72 -3.74
C GLY A 89 12.05 -8.89 -4.02
N LEU A 90 12.71 -9.07 -5.17
CA LEU A 90 13.80 -8.21 -5.61
C LEU A 90 13.36 -6.74 -5.75
N ILE A 91 14.04 -5.85 -5.03
CA ILE A 91 13.87 -4.40 -5.13
C ILE A 91 15.04 -3.81 -5.92
N ALA A 92 14.85 -3.61 -7.23
CA ALA A 92 15.80 -2.88 -8.08
C ALA A 92 15.70 -1.36 -7.85
N GLU A 93 16.67 -0.57 -8.36
CA GLU A 93 16.78 0.87 -8.08
C GLU A 93 15.51 1.69 -8.37
N GLY A 94 14.79 1.40 -9.46
CA GLY A 94 13.53 2.09 -9.79
C GLY A 94 12.42 1.77 -8.79
N SER A 95 12.36 0.52 -8.33
CA SER A 95 11.43 0.07 -7.29
C SER A 95 11.81 0.61 -5.91
N ASP A 96 13.11 0.70 -5.61
CA ASP A 96 13.67 1.26 -4.38
C ASP A 96 13.22 2.72 -4.14
N LEU A 97 13.21 3.54 -5.19
CA LEU A 97 12.73 4.93 -5.10
C LEU A 97 11.27 5.04 -4.63
N ILE A 98 10.42 4.12 -5.07
CA ILE A 98 9.01 4.06 -4.65
C ILE A 98 8.89 3.40 -3.27
N PHE A 99 9.69 2.36 -3.03
CA PHE A 99 9.73 1.64 -1.76
C PHE A 99 10.09 2.56 -0.60
N GLN A 100 11.13 3.38 -0.72
CA GLN A 100 11.50 4.36 0.31
C GLN A 100 10.37 5.37 0.58
N ARG A 101 9.63 5.79 -0.45
CA ARG A 101 8.46 6.68 -0.27
C ARG A 101 7.31 6.00 0.46
N ILE A 102 7.12 4.70 0.25
CA ILE A 102 6.13 3.90 0.99
C ILE A 102 6.57 3.77 2.46
N LEU A 103 7.85 3.46 2.70
CA LEU A 103 8.41 3.31 4.04
C LEU A 103 8.29 4.58 4.88
N VAL A 104 8.54 5.76 4.31
CA VAL A 104 8.35 7.04 5.01
C VAL A 104 6.90 7.23 5.46
N LYS A 105 5.93 6.74 4.66
CA LYS A 105 4.50 6.88 4.96
C LYS A 105 3.99 5.85 5.95
N SER A 106 4.53 4.64 5.93
CA SER A 106 4.05 3.55 6.78
C SER A 106 4.56 3.64 8.22
N ALA A 107 5.54 4.52 8.49
CA ALA A 107 6.09 4.75 9.83
C ALA A 107 6.56 3.46 10.52
N PHE A 108 7.46 2.72 9.86
CA PHE A 108 7.97 1.44 10.36
C PHE A 108 8.95 1.64 11.53
N SER A 109 8.94 0.72 12.50
CA SER A 109 9.73 0.81 13.74
C SER A 109 10.89 -0.19 13.85
N VAL A 110 10.97 -1.16 12.93
CA VAL A 110 11.97 -2.24 12.96
C VAL A 110 12.78 -2.23 11.67
N PRO A 111 14.12 -2.41 11.71
CA PRO A 111 14.92 -2.54 10.50
C PRO A 111 14.35 -3.57 9.53
N LEU A 112 14.22 -3.20 8.26
CA LEU A 112 13.65 -4.04 7.22
C LEU A 112 14.75 -4.49 6.25
N GLU A 113 14.77 -5.76 5.88
CA GLU A 113 15.71 -6.30 4.91
C GLU A 113 14.98 -6.85 3.68
N VAL A 114 15.54 -6.57 2.51
CA VAL A 114 15.04 -7.06 1.22
C VAL A 114 16.19 -7.53 0.34
N ILE A 115 15.86 -8.28 -0.71
CA ILE A 115 16.82 -8.64 -1.75
C ILE A 115 16.95 -7.45 -2.70
N GLY A 116 18.18 -7.01 -2.96
CA GLY A 116 18.49 -5.98 -3.95
C GLY A 116 19.71 -6.35 -4.78
N LEU A 117 20.26 -5.35 -5.47
CA LEU A 117 21.45 -5.48 -6.30
C LEU A 117 22.54 -4.54 -5.79
N ASP A 118 23.78 -5.02 -5.78
CA ASP A 118 24.96 -4.19 -5.56
C ASP A 118 25.36 -3.40 -6.82
N THR A 119 26.42 -2.59 -6.72
CA THR A 119 26.93 -1.76 -7.82
C THR A 119 27.35 -2.58 -9.05
N ASP A 120 27.67 -3.86 -8.87
CA ASP A 120 28.08 -4.76 -9.93
C ASP A 120 26.94 -5.67 -10.37
N TYR A 121 25.70 -5.40 -9.95
CA TYR A 121 24.50 -6.19 -10.24
C TYR A 121 24.63 -7.64 -9.77
N ASN A 122 25.24 -7.88 -8.61
CA ASN A 122 25.12 -9.13 -7.88
C ASN A 122 24.01 -9.01 -6.84
N LEU A 123 23.40 -10.14 -6.48
CA LEU A 123 22.42 -10.18 -5.41
C LEU A 123 23.07 -9.78 -4.08
N ALA A 124 22.41 -8.88 -3.37
CA ALA A 124 22.85 -8.36 -2.09
C ALA A 124 21.66 -8.16 -1.16
N THR A 125 21.90 -8.27 0.14
CA THR A 125 20.91 -7.87 1.14
C THR A 125 20.92 -6.35 1.25
N VAL A 126 19.74 -5.75 1.23
CA VAL A 126 19.56 -4.31 1.40
C VAL A 126 18.72 -4.06 2.65
N SER A 127 19.27 -3.33 3.61
CA SER A 127 18.60 -3.00 4.88
C SER A 127 18.15 -1.54 4.92
N TYR A 128 16.97 -1.29 5.48
CA TYR A 128 16.37 0.03 5.68
C TYR A 128 16.15 0.29 7.16
N ILE A 129 16.58 1.45 7.63
CA ILE A 129 16.44 1.90 9.01
C ILE A 129 15.76 3.27 9.00
N ASP A 130 14.73 3.43 9.82
CA ASP A 130 14.10 4.73 10.05
C ASP A 130 15.04 5.62 10.88
N LEU A 131 15.35 6.80 10.37
CA LEU A 131 16.17 7.79 11.06
C LEU A 131 15.30 8.80 11.84
N GLY A 132 13.98 8.69 11.75
CA GLY A 132 13.04 9.60 12.39
C GLY A 132 12.97 10.96 11.68
N GLU A 133 12.47 11.95 12.42
CA GLU A 133 12.26 13.30 11.93
C GLU A 133 13.50 14.18 12.09
N ARG A 134 13.74 15.04 11.09
CA ARG A 134 14.84 15.99 11.04
C ARG A 134 14.37 17.28 10.40
N ASN A 135 14.56 18.40 11.08
CA ASN A 135 14.30 19.70 10.51
C ASN A 135 15.47 20.17 9.63
N VAL A 136 15.14 20.74 8.48
CA VAL A 136 16.10 21.31 7.53
C VAL A 136 15.59 22.66 7.04
N SER A 137 16.46 23.67 7.05
CA SER A 137 16.16 24.99 6.48
C SER A 137 16.38 24.99 4.96
N ILE A 138 15.39 25.40 4.18
CA ILE A 138 15.49 25.60 2.73
C ILE A 138 15.02 27.02 2.40
N GLY A 139 15.95 27.86 1.94
CA GLY A 139 15.71 29.29 1.82
C GLY A 139 15.39 29.89 3.20
N ASN A 140 14.22 30.51 3.32
CA ASN A 140 13.76 31.15 4.56
C ASN A 140 12.80 30.28 5.38
N SER A 141 12.55 29.04 4.95
CA SER A 141 11.56 28.15 5.58
C SER A 141 12.25 26.94 6.22
N GLU A 142 11.79 26.56 7.40
CA GLU A 142 12.19 25.32 8.06
C GLU A 142 11.13 24.25 7.80
N ILE A 143 11.57 23.07 7.34
CA ILE A 143 10.69 21.94 7.04
C ILE A 143 11.13 20.70 7.82
N SER A 144 10.17 19.97 8.37
CA SER A 144 10.42 18.65 8.96
C SER A 144 10.45 17.58 7.87
N LEU A 145 11.50 16.77 7.88
CA LEU A 145 11.73 15.67 6.96
C LEU A 145 11.81 14.36 7.73
N ARG A 146 11.38 13.27 7.12
CA ARG A 146 11.64 11.92 7.65
C ARG A 146 12.75 11.24 6.88
N GLY A 147 13.73 10.70 7.61
CA GLY A 147 14.91 10.06 7.05
C GLY A 147 14.81 8.55 7.00
N ILE A 148 15.36 7.96 5.93
CA ILE A 148 15.60 6.52 5.83
C ILE A 148 17.08 6.31 5.50
N GLN A 149 17.73 5.43 6.25
CA GLN A 149 19.05 4.92 5.89
C GLN A 149 18.90 3.59 5.17
N ARG A 150 19.35 3.55 3.92
CA ARG A 150 19.49 2.34 3.10
C ARG A 150 20.94 1.90 3.11
N THR A 151 21.20 0.62 3.43
CA THR A 151 22.54 0.02 3.38
C THR A 151 22.52 -1.18 2.44
N VAL A 152 23.44 -1.22 1.48
CA VAL A 152 23.63 -2.35 0.56
C VAL A 152 24.80 -3.19 1.05
N HIS A 153 24.54 -4.43 1.43
CA HIS A 153 25.53 -5.38 1.92
C HIS A 153 26.03 -6.25 0.77
N SER A 154 27.01 -5.74 0.00
CA SER A 154 27.67 -6.53 -1.04
C SER A 154 28.52 -7.62 -0.42
N GLN A 155 28.59 -8.78 -1.09
CA GLN A 155 29.51 -9.87 -0.71
C GLN A 155 30.96 -9.61 -1.17
N LYS A 156 31.14 -8.71 -2.15
CA LYS A 156 32.45 -8.45 -2.80
C LYS A 156 33.07 -7.11 -2.39
N ALA A 157 32.28 -6.20 -1.83
CA ALA A 157 32.70 -4.86 -1.47
C ALA A 157 32.20 -4.47 -0.08
N LEU A 158 32.77 -3.40 0.47
CA LEU A 158 32.32 -2.85 1.74
C LEU A 158 30.85 -2.38 1.66
N PRO A 159 30.07 -2.51 2.75
CA PRO A 159 28.70 -2.03 2.78
C PRO A 159 28.63 -0.54 2.47
N SER A 160 27.75 -0.18 1.54
CA SER A 160 27.54 1.22 1.13
C SER A 160 26.20 1.70 1.66
N SER A 161 26.22 2.85 2.35
CA SER A 161 25.02 3.40 3.00
C SER A 161 24.65 4.77 2.46
N TRP A 162 23.35 5.00 2.28
CA TRP A 162 22.78 6.29 1.90
C TRP A 162 21.66 6.67 2.85
N GLN A 163 21.66 7.93 3.28
CA GLN A 163 20.56 8.53 4.02
C GLN A 163 19.74 9.40 3.07
N THR A 164 18.46 9.10 2.96
CA THR A 164 17.52 9.84 2.12
C THR A 164 16.42 10.42 3.00
N TYR A 165 16.20 11.73 2.90
CA TYR A 165 15.19 12.44 3.67
C TYR A 165 14.09 12.96 2.76
N PHE A 166 12.86 12.71 3.17
CA PHE A 166 11.66 13.05 2.43
C PHE A 166 10.81 14.05 3.21
N MET A 167 10.23 15.00 2.49
CA MET A 167 9.21 15.89 3.04
C MET A 167 7.93 15.08 3.30
N GLN A 168 7.31 15.27 4.46
CA GLN A 168 6.03 14.67 4.79
C GLN A 168 4.94 15.73 4.62
N ASP A 169 4.08 15.59 3.60
CA ASP A 169 2.99 16.55 3.43
C ASP A 169 1.90 16.34 4.51
N GLY A 170 1.55 17.43 5.20
CA GLY A 170 0.22 17.63 5.79
C GLY A 170 0.08 17.42 7.29
N SER A 171 0.44 18.43 8.09
CA SER A 171 -0.06 18.62 9.47
C SER A 171 -1.28 19.55 9.54
N SER A 172 -1.84 19.98 8.40
CA SER A 172 -3.02 20.85 8.36
C SER A 172 -4.31 20.02 8.41
N GLU A 173 -4.92 20.01 9.58
CA GLU A 173 -6.05 19.21 10.09
C GLU A 173 -7.36 19.18 9.25
N LYS A 174 -7.40 19.74 8.04
CA LYS A 174 -8.64 19.78 7.22
C LYS A 174 -8.55 19.31 5.79
N PHE A 175 -7.37 19.13 5.19
CA PHE A 175 -7.29 18.59 3.82
C PHE A 175 -5.91 17.97 3.58
N SER A 176 -5.84 16.63 3.54
CA SER A 176 -5.28 15.88 2.40
C SER A 176 -4.93 14.45 2.81
N LYS A 177 -5.75 13.49 2.40
CA LYS A 177 -5.44 12.06 2.42
C LYS A 177 -4.34 11.65 1.41
N ASN A 178 -3.48 12.58 0.98
CA ASN A 178 -2.40 12.29 0.04
C ASN A 178 -1.14 13.00 0.52
N CYS A 179 -0.29 12.25 1.21
CA CYS A 179 1.08 12.66 1.46
C CYS A 179 1.89 12.44 0.17
N PHE A 180 2.47 13.47 -0.42
CA PHE A 180 3.56 13.29 -1.38
C PHE A 180 4.86 13.30 -0.59
N SER A 181 5.77 12.40 -0.95
CA SER A 181 7.07 12.27 -0.28
C SER A 181 8.13 12.73 -1.26
N HIS A 182 8.32 14.05 -1.34
CA HIS A 182 9.38 14.63 -2.14
C HIS A 182 10.73 14.39 -1.48
N MET A 183 11.71 13.91 -2.23
CA MET A 183 13.08 13.76 -1.74
C MET A 183 13.73 15.14 -1.67
N ILE A 184 14.22 15.50 -0.49
CA ILE A 184 14.76 16.83 -0.23
C ILE A 184 16.27 16.81 0.01
N LEU A 185 16.75 15.77 0.70
CA LEU A 185 18.14 15.67 1.12
C LEU A 185 18.60 14.23 0.94
N ARG A 186 19.76 14.05 0.31
CA ARG A 186 20.42 12.76 0.14
C ARG A 186 21.88 12.87 0.51
N ILE A 187 22.34 11.95 1.36
CA ILE A 187 23.71 11.91 1.89
C ILE A 187 24.25 10.51 1.66
N GLN A 188 25.47 10.39 1.14
CA GLN A 188 26.20 9.14 1.14
C GLN A 188 27.07 9.06 2.39
N VAL A 189 26.88 8.04 3.21
CA VAL A 189 27.65 7.86 4.44
C VAL A 189 29.12 7.62 4.07
N GLY A 190 30.03 8.37 4.70
CA GLY A 190 31.47 8.32 4.41
C GLY A 190 31.93 9.25 3.28
N SER A 191 31.02 9.91 2.56
CA SER A 191 31.34 10.95 1.59
C SER A 191 31.07 12.34 2.17
N PRO A 192 31.91 13.36 1.88
CA PRO A 192 31.63 14.75 2.28
C PRO A 192 30.51 15.39 1.45
N ILE A 193 30.04 14.72 0.38
CA ILE A 193 29.08 15.29 -0.55
C ILE A 193 27.65 15.10 -0.01
N THR A 194 26.92 16.22 0.06
CA THR A 194 25.50 16.26 0.41
C THR A 194 24.71 16.86 -0.73
N ILE A 195 23.65 16.16 -1.16
CA ILE A 195 22.74 16.64 -2.21
C ILE A 195 21.48 17.17 -1.54
N LYS A 196 21.18 18.46 -1.75
CA LYS A 196 20.04 19.15 -1.15
C LYS A 196 19.21 19.84 -2.24
N ALA A 197 17.89 19.79 -2.11
CA ALA A 197 16.98 20.53 -2.98
C ALA A 197 17.17 22.04 -2.81
N ASN A 198 17.26 22.77 -3.93
CA ASN A 198 17.47 24.22 -3.92
C ASN A 198 16.25 25.00 -3.43
N ALA A 199 15.05 24.49 -3.72
CA ALA A 199 13.78 25.09 -3.34
C ALA A 199 12.83 24.00 -2.84
N ILE A 200 11.86 24.42 -2.02
CA ILE A 200 10.78 23.54 -1.59
C ILE A 200 9.90 23.26 -2.83
N PRO A 201 9.70 21.99 -3.21
CA PRO A 201 8.83 21.66 -4.34
C PRO A 201 7.42 22.17 -4.10
N GLU A 202 6.77 22.65 -5.15
CA GLU A 202 5.36 23.02 -5.06
C GLU A 202 4.53 21.79 -4.68
N LEU A 203 3.79 21.91 -3.57
CA LEU A 203 2.86 20.89 -3.15
C LEU A 203 1.78 20.71 -4.21
N PHE A 204 1.59 19.48 -4.65
CA PHE A 204 0.57 19.17 -5.65
C PHE A 204 -0.82 19.44 -5.07
N LYS A 205 -1.48 20.51 -5.53
CA LYS A 205 -2.89 20.80 -5.21
C LYS A 205 -3.76 19.86 -6.05
N LYS A 206 -4.42 18.89 -5.41
CA LYS A 206 -5.18 17.80 -6.04
C LYS A 206 -6.41 18.24 -6.89
N GLU A 207 -6.65 19.52 -7.11
CA GLU A 207 -7.80 19.97 -7.93
C GLU A 207 -7.70 19.56 -9.43
N MET A 208 -6.59 18.96 -9.85
CA MET A 208 -6.29 18.67 -11.26
C MET A 208 -6.31 17.18 -11.67
N TYR A 209 -7.03 16.30 -10.95
CA TYR A 209 -7.35 14.97 -11.48
C TYR A 209 -8.82 14.91 -11.88
N LEU A 210 -9.03 14.46 -13.12
CA LEU A 210 -10.27 14.13 -13.83
C LEU A 210 -11.57 14.38 -13.06
N PRO A 211 -12.56 15.10 -13.64
CA PRO A 211 -13.85 15.32 -13.01
C PRO A 211 -14.34 14.00 -12.45
N LYS A 212 -14.61 14.01 -11.13
CA LYS A 212 -15.15 12.86 -10.40
C LYS A 212 -16.20 12.24 -11.31
N PRO A 213 -16.02 11.00 -11.81
CA PRO A 213 -16.94 10.46 -12.79
C PRO A 213 -18.31 10.62 -12.18
N VAL A 214 -19.19 11.35 -12.87
CA VAL A 214 -20.58 11.44 -12.51
C VAL A 214 -21.11 10.05 -12.79
N VAL A 215 -20.91 9.15 -11.83
CA VAL A 215 -21.60 7.87 -11.81
C VAL A 215 -23.04 8.27 -11.62
N THR A 216 -23.77 8.35 -12.73
CA THR A 216 -25.21 8.40 -12.71
C THR A 216 -25.62 7.28 -11.77
N LYS A 217 -26.22 7.64 -10.63
CA LYS A 217 -26.84 6.65 -9.76
C LYS A 217 -27.95 6.02 -10.59
N VAL A 218 -27.64 4.93 -11.27
CA VAL A 218 -28.64 4.09 -11.90
C VAL A 218 -29.53 3.62 -10.77
N SER A 219 -30.82 3.92 -10.83
CA SER A 219 -31.79 3.39 -9.88
C SER A 219 -31.73 1.87 -9.99
N LEU A 220 -31.34 1.21 -8.89
CA LEU A 220 -31.29 -0.24 -8.84
C LEU A 220 -32.74 -0.77 -8.82
N ASN A 221 -33.29 -1.05 -9.99
CA ASN A 221 -34.56 -1.75 -10.14
C ASN A 221 -34.30 -3.26 -10.01
N TRP A 222 -34.09 -3.71 -8.78
CA TRP A 222 -33.77 -5.11 -8.47
C TRP A 222 -34.91 -6.09 -8.84
N GLU A 223 -36.13 -5.59 -9.02
CA GLU A 223 -37.31 -6.37 -9.44
C GLU A 223 -37.25 -6.74 -10.93
N ASP A 224 -36.61 -5.92 -11.76
CA ASP A 224 -36.46 -6.13 -13.21
C ASP A 224 -35.21 -6.97 -13.54
N ASP A 225 -34.25 -7.04 -12.62
CA ASP A 225 -33.04 -7.83 -12.77
C ASP A 225 -33.31 -9.29 -12.39
N LEU A 226 -33.24 -10.16 -13.39
CA LEU A 226 -33.61 -11.57 -13.29
C LEU A 226 -32.71 -12.33 -12.29
N GLU A 227 -31.42 -11.98 -12.17
CA GLU A 227 -30.52 -12.61 -11.20
C GLU A 227 -30.80 -12.14 -9.77
N LEU A 228 -31.03 -10.83 -9.58
CA LEU A 228 -31.36 -10.27 -8.26
C LEU A 228 -32.72 -10.77 -7.77
N TYR A 229 -33.71 -10.84 -8.65
CA TYR A 229 -35.04 -11.36 -8.32
C TYR A 229 -34.98 -12.84 -7.95
N SER A 230 -34.18 -13.65 -8.66
CA SER A 230 -33.96 -15.05 -8.30
C SER A 230 -33.37 -15.19 -6.90
N ARG A 231 -32.30 -14.44 -6.59
CA ARG A 231 -31.68 -14.46 -5.26
C ARG A 231 -32.64 -14.03 -4.15
N PHE A 232 -33.50 -13.05 -4.43
CA PHE A 232 -34.52 -12.61 -3.50
C PHE A 232 -35.53 -13.73 -3.20
N LEU A 233 -36.00 -14.44 -4.24
CA LEU A 233 -36.93 -15.56 -4.06
C LEU A 233 -36.31 -16.69 -3.24
N ASP A 234 -35.07 -17.07 -3.55
CA ASP A 234 -34.34 -18.10 -2.81
C ASP A 234 -34.22 -17.72 -1.33
N ARG A 235 -33.78 -16.48 -1.04
CA ARG A 235 -33.62 -16.01 0.33
C ARG A 235 -34.95 -15.91 1.08
N LYS A 236 -36.02 -15.48 0.40
CA LYS A 236 -37.37 -15.41 0.96
C LYS A 236 -37.88 -16.79 1.34
N ASP A 237 -37.68 -17.79 0.49
CA ASP A 237 -38.15 -19.15 0.75
C ASP A 237 -37.29 -19.85 1.82
N GLU A 238 -35.98 -19.58 1.87
CA GLU A 238 -35.10 -20.01 2.96
C GLU A 238 -35.58 -19.46 4.32
N ILE A 239 -35.87 -18.15 4.40
CA ILE A 239 -36.37 -17.53 5.63
C ILE A 239 -37.72 -18.10 6.03
N LYS A 240 -38.63 -18.33 5.08
CA LYS A 240 -39.92 -18.98 5.37
C LYS A 240 -39.73 -20.39 5.91
N ALA A 241 -38.84 -21.18 5.32
CA ALA A 241 -38.54 -22.53 5.79
C ALA A 241 -37.95 -22.50 7.21
N GLN A 242 -37.01 -21.59 7.49
CA GLN A 242 -36.44 -21.38 8.82
C GLN A 242 -37.53 -20.99 9.84
N TYR A 243 -38.43 -20.08 9.47
CA TYR A 243 -39.55 -19.66 10.33
C TYR A 243 -40.50 -20.82 10.65
N LEU A 244 -40.85 -21.64 9.65
CA LEU A 244 -41.71 -22.81 9.86
C LEU A 244 -41.05 -23.88 10.73
N LEU A 245 -39.74 -24.09 10.55
CA LEU A 245 -38.95 -24.97 11.42
C LEU A 245 -38.92 -24.44 12.85
N TYR A 246 -38.66 -23.15 13.04
CA TYR A 246 -38.67 -22.51 14.35
C TYR A 246 -40.01 -22.67 15.07
N LEU A 247 -41.13 -22.45 14.38
CA LEU A 247 -42.46 -22.66 14.97
C LEU A 247 -42.76 -24.13 15.28
N ARG A 248 -42.26 -25.06 14.47
CA ARG A 248 -42.44 -26.50 14.72
C ARG A 248 -41.64 -26.96 15.94
N ASP A 249 -40.43 -26.45 16.09
CA ASP A 249 -39.52 -26.81 17.17
C ASP A 249 -39.90 -26.11 18.50
N HIS A 250 -40.72 -25.05 18.44
CA HIS A 250 -41.21 -24.28 19.60
C HIS A 250 -42.76 -24.22 19.66
N PRO A 251 -43.45 -25.34 19.97
CA PRO A 251 -44.91 -25.36 20.10
C PRO A 251 -45.43 -24.43 21.21
N GLU A 252 -44.61 -24.12 22.23
CA GLU A 252 -44.94 -23.19 23.31
C GLU A 252 -45.32 -21.79 22.81
N ILE A 253 -44.81 -21.37 21.64
CA ILE A 253 -45.15 -20.08 21.03
C ILE A 253 -46.61 -20.08 20.58
N HIS A 254 -47.07 -21.18 19.99
CA HIS A 254 -48.46 -21.32 19.56
C HIS A 254 -49.40 -21.31 20.76
N ASP A 255 -49.04 -22.03 21.83
CA ASP A 255 -49.83 -22.07 23.07
C ASP A 255 -49.89 -20.69 23.74
N MET A 256 -48.76 -19.99 23.83
CA MET A 256 -48.67 -18.63 24.37
C MET A 256 -49.52 -17.64 23.58
N ILE A 257 -49.53 -17.72 22.24
CA ILE A 257 -50.40 -16.87 21.39
C ILE A 257 -51.88 -17.24 21.58
N SER A 258 -52.19 -18.54 21.66
CA SER A 258 -53.57 -19.00 21.88
C SER A 258 -54.12 -18.50 23.22
N ASP A 259 -53.33 -18.59 24.28
CA ASP A 259 -53.72 -18.13 25.61
C ASP A 259 -53.81 -16.60 25.68
N PHE A 260 -52.93 -15.87 24.96
CA PHE A 260 -53.08 -14.43 24.79
C PHE A 260 -54.41 -14.08 24.12
N ILE A 261 -54.76 -14.75 23.02
CA ILE A 261 -56.02 -14.51 22.28
C ILE A 261 -57.24 -14.82 23.18
N LYS A 262 -57.22 -15.93 23.92
CA LYS A 262 -58.29 -16.26 24.88
C LYS A 262 -58.42 -15.17 25.95
N SER A 263 -57.30 -14.71 26.50
CA SER A 263 -57.27 -13.64 27.50
C SER A 263 -57.78 -12.32 26.95
N LEU A 264 -57.42 -12.00 25.70
CA LEU A 264 -57.86 -10.80 25.00
C LEU A 264 -59.38 -10.83 24.72
N LEU A 265 -59.91 -11.98 24.28
CA LEU A 265 -61.34 -12.16 24.04
C LEU A 265 -62.17 -12.11 25.33
N LEU A 266 -61.61 -12.58 26.44
CA LEU A 266 -62.28 -12.58 27.74
C LEU A 266 -62.37 -11.18 28.37
N HIS A 267 -61.27 -10.41 28.32
CA HIS A 267 -61.19 -9.10 28.99
C HIS A 267 -61.61 -7.94 28.10
N LYS A 268 -61.58 -8.13 26.77
CA LYS A 268 -61.94 -7.14 25.73
C LYS A 268 -61.53 -5.69 26.09
N PRO A 269 -60.22 -5.44 26.29
CA PRO A 269 -59.73 -4.13 26.69
C PRO A 269 -59.82 -3.11 25.53
N ASP A 270 -60.03 -1.85 25.87
CA ASP A 270 -60.07 -0.75 24.88
C ASP A 270 -58.69 -0.48 24.24
N GLU A 271 -57.60 -0.69 25.00
CA GLU A 271 -56.21 -0.53 24.54
C GLU A 271 -55.48 -1.88 24.39
N VAL A 272 -55.75 -2.57 23.27
CA VAL A 272 -55.20 -3.90 22.95
C VAL A 272 -53.66 -3.95 22.99
N VAL A 273 -52.98 -2.92 22.46
CA VAL A 273 -51.51 -2.89 22.36
C VAL A 273 -50.84 -2.80 23.74
N LYS A 274 -51.40 -1.99 24.63
CA LYS A 274 -50.89 -1.85 26.00
C LYS A 274 -51.07 -3.15 26.79
N TYR A 275 -52.24 -3.77 26.64
CA TYR A 275 -52.54 -5.08 27.24
C TYR A 275 -51.59 -6.18 26.75
N ALA A 276 -51.30 -6.23 25.45
CA ALA A 276 -50.31 -7.16 24.89
C ALA A 276 -48.92 -6.96 25.52
N SER A 277 -48.49 -5.70 25.68
CA SER A 277 -47.20 -5.40 26.29
C SER A 277 -47.10 -5.88 27.74
N GLU A 278 -48.18 -5.83 28.50
CA GLU A 278 -48.24 -6.31 29.89
C GLU A 278 -48.31 -7.83 29.96
N TYR A 279 -49.09 -8.46 29.08
CA TYR A 279 -49.19 -9.91 28.98
C TYR A 279 -47.85 -10.56 28.61
N PHE A 280 -47.15 -10.06 27.58
CA PHE A 280 -45.89 -10.65 27.12
C PHE A 280 -44.67 -10.29 27.98
N LYS A 281 -44.76 -9.27 28.86
CA LYS A 281 -43.69 -8.94 29.81
C LYS A 281 -43.35 -10.11 30.73
N SER A 282 -44.34 -10.91 31.13
CA SER A 282 -44.16 -12.07 32.01
C SER A 282 -43.32 -13.19 31.39
N PHE A 283 -43.23 -13.24 30.05
CA PHE A 283 -42.46 -14.23 29.29
C PHE A 283 -41.05 -13.76 28.91
N SER A 284 -40.69 -12.51 29.24
CA SER A 284 -39.36 -11.98 28.92
C SER A 284 -38.27 -12.61 29.82
N ALA A 285 -37.10 -12.93 29.23
CA ALA A 285 -36.00 -13.67 29.86
C ALA A 285 -35.41 -13.07 31.16
N ARG A 286 -35.87 -11.90 31.60
CA ARG A 286 -35.53 -11.34 32.93
C ARG A 286 -36.30 -12.00 34.08
N ALA A 287 -37.24 -12.91 33.79
CA ALA A 287 -38.06 -13.60 34.80
C ALA A 287 -37.72 -15.10 34.98
N LEU A 288 -36.56 -15.59 34.52
CA LEU A 288 -36.09 -16.95 34.85
C LEU A 288 -35.03 -16.91 35.96
N PRO A 289 -35.18 -17.67 37.06
CA PRO A 289 -34.04 -18.01 37.90
C PRO A 289 -33.07 -18.84 37.06
N SER A 290 -31.79 -18.46 37.07
CA SER A 290 -30.69 -19.13 36.39
C SER A 290 -30.76 -20.66 36.50
N ARG A 291 -31.10 -21.34 35.40
CA ARG A 291 -30.84 -22.79 35.27
C ARG A 291 -29.35 -22.97 35.03
N ILE A 292 -28.67 -23.44 36.07
CA ILE A 292 -27.29 -23.94 36.04
C ILE A 292 -27.25 -25.12 35.06
N PHE A 293 -26.51 -24.98 33.96
CA PHE A 293 -26.11 -26.11 33.13
C PHE A 293 -24.98 -26.86 33.84
N SER A 294 -25.24 -28.04 34.37
CA SER A 294 -24.17 -28.99 34.68
C SER A 294 -23.67 -29.59 33.37
N VAL A 295 -22.45 -29.23 33.01
CA VAL A 295 -21.65 -29.91 32.00
C VAL A 295 -21.35 -31.32 32.53
N LYS A 296 -21.82 -32.36 31.83
CA LYS A 296 -21.24 -33.70 31.95
C LYS A 296 -20.28 -33.92 30.79
N THR A 297 -19.00 -33.94 31.12
CA THR A 297 -17.96 -34.62 30.36
C THR A 297 -18.25 -36.12 30.29
N VAL A 298 -18.32 -36.66 29.08
CA VAL A 298 -17.75 -37.95 28.68
C VAL A 298 -17.15 -37.77 27.30
#